data_AF-A0A257SNH0-F1
#
_entry.id   AF-A0A257SNH0-F1
#
_cell.length_a   1.000
_cell.length_b   1.000
_cell.length_c   1.000
_cell.angle_alpha   90.00
_cell.angle_beta   90.00
_cell.angle_gamma   90.00
#
_symmetry.space_group_name_H-M   'P 1'
#
loop_
_entity.id
_entity.type
_entity.pdbx_description
1 polymer ?
#
loop_
_entity_poly.entity_id
_entity_poly.type
_entity_poly.pdbx_seq_one_letter_code
_entity_poly.pdbx_strand_id
1 'polypeptide(L)'
;MPEGLILGMDVGGTNLRLGVFRGGDCVATRRIEAHLRERCLHAENSAAAEGAILDILADAIVQTRQQHPELQGVGIAFPGFIQGDGTLLQSPNLPGLQHLALGTALRERCGLPVLVENDANAAAFGEF
;
A
#
# COMPACT_ATOMS: atom_id res chain seq x y z
N MET A 1 17.14 0.22 -18.41
CA MET A 1 16.42 0.21 -17.11
C MET A 1 15.33 1.27 -17.22
N PRO A 2 14.09 1.03 -16.77
CA PRO A 2 13.08 2.09 -16.80
C PRO A 2 13.58 3.25 -15.92
N GLU A 3 13.60 4.46 -16.48
CA GLU A 3 14.09 5.68 -15.82
C GLU A 3 13.07 6.29 -14.84
N GLY A 4 11.89 5.67 -14.71
CA GLY A 4 10.79 6.13 -13.87
C GLY A 4 11.02 5.88 -12.38
N LEU A 5 10.38 6.71 -11.55
CA LEU A 5 10.33 6.45 -10.11
C LEU A 5 9.21 5.46 -9.79
N ILE A 6 9.48 4.57 -8.84
CA ILE A 6 8.50 3.66 -8.25
C ILE A 6 8.36 3.96 -6.76
N LEU A 7 7.13 3.95 -6.27
CA LEU A 7 6.85 4.02 -4.84
C LEU A 7 6.69 2.60 -4.29
N GLY A 8 7.55 2.21 -3.36
CA GLY A 8 7.35 1.05 -2.50
C GLY A 8 6.68 1.47 -1.20
N MET A 9 5.66 0.73 -0.77
CA MET A 9 4.95 0.98 0.49
C MET A 9 4.84 -0.30 1.31
N ASP A 10 5.39 -0.30 2.52
CA ASP A 10 5.23 -1.34 3.52
C ASP A 10 4.15 -0.91 4.51
N VAL A 11 3.07 -1.71 4.56
CA VAL A 11 1.87 -1.41 5.32
C VAL A 11 1.87 -2.21 6.62
N GLY A 12 2.13 -1.54 7.74
CA GLY A 12 1.97 -2.11 9.07
C GLY A 12 0.65 -1.73 9.73
N GLY A 13 0.33 -2.39 10.86
CA GLY A 13 -0.83 -2.04 11.68
C GLY A 13 -0.79 -0.62 12.27
N THR A 14 0.41 -0.07 12.51
CA THR A 14 0.61 1.26 13.08
C THR A 14 1.26 2.23 12.11
N ASN A 15 2.20 1.73 11.31
CA ASN A 15 3.08 2.57 10.49
C ASN A 15 2.96 2.19 9.03
N LEU A 16 2.97 3.21 8.17
CA LEU A 16 3.29 3.07 6.76
C LEU A 16 4.75 3.49 6.57
N ARG A 17 5.51 2.69 5.84
CA ARG A 17 6.85 3.04 5.40
C ARG A 17 6.84 3.16 3.89
N LEU A 18 7.22 4.33 3.39
CA LEU A 18 7.24 4.66 1.98
C LEU A 18 8.70 4.84 1.57
N GLY A 19 9.06 4.28 0.41
CA GLY A 19 10.33 4.51 -0.25
C GLY A 19 10.09 4.85 -1.72
N VAL A 20 10.76 5.87 -2.22
CA VAL A 20 10.76 6.20 -3.64
C VAL A 20 12.06 5.68 -4.22
N PHE A 21 11.97 4.95 -5.32
CA PHE A 21 13.10 4.22 -5.91
C PHE A 21 13.28 4.58 -7.38
N ARG A 22 14.53 4.72 -7.80
CA ARG A 22 14.92 4.79 -9.22
C ARG A 22 15.78 3.56 -9.52
N GLY A 23 15.23 2.58 -10.22
CA GLY A 23 15.89 1.28 -10.32
C GLY A 23 16.08 0.68 -8.92
N GLY A 24 17.33 0.41 -8.52
CA GLY A 24 17.67 -0.10 -7.18
C GLY A 24 17.97 1.00 -6.14
N ASP A 25 18.08 2.26 -6.56
CA ASP A 25 18.48 3.35 -5.66
C ASP A 25 17.27 3.95 -4.95
N CYS A 26 17.32 3.98 -3.61
CA CYS A 26 16.32 4.68 -2.80
C CYS A 26 16.61 6.19 -2.81
N VAL A 27 15.72 6.98 -3.41
CA VAL A 27 15.88 8.43 -3.57
C VAL A 27 15.21 9.23 -2.45
N ALA A 28 14.18 8.68 -1.81
CA ALA A 28 13.49 9.31 -0.68
C ALA A 28 12.80 8.25 0.18
N THR A 29 12.67 8.52 1.47
CA THR A 29 11.87 7.71 2.39
C THR A 29 10.96 8.58 3.23
N ARG A 30 9.82 8.01 3.63
CA ARG A 30 8.87 8.66 4.54
C ARG A 30 8.25 7.60 5.44
N ARG A 31 8.02 7.96 6.70
CA ARG A 31 7.24 7.15 7.64
C ARG A 31 5.99 7.93 8.04
N ILE A 32 4.86 7.24 8.09
CA ILE A 32 3.57 7.81 8.50
C ILE A 32 3.00 6.94 9.61
N GLU A 33 2.66 7.53 10.74
CA GLU A 33 1.89 6.86 11.80
C GLU A 33 0.41 6.95 11.44
N ALA A 34 -0.13 5.84 10.93
CA ALA A 34 -1.47 5.78 10.37
C ALA A 34 -2.48 5.05 11.29
N HIS A 35 -2.00 4.27 12.26
CA HIS A 35 -2.83 3.55 13.23
C HIS A 35 -3.93 2.69 12.58
N LEU A 36 -3.63 2.05 11.45
CA LEU A 36 -4.59 1.31 10.64
C LEU A 36 -5.35 0.23 11.43
N ARG A 37 -4.65 -0.54 12.28
CA ARG A 37 -5.28 -1.59 13.10
C ARG A 37 -6.31 -1.01 14.07
N GLU A 38 -5.98 0.09 14.72
CA GLU A 38 -6.87 0.79 15.65
C GLU A 38 -8.09 1.34 14.91
N ARG A 39 -7.90 1.97 13.76
CA ARG A 39 -8.99 2.45 12.90
C ARG A 39 -9.92 1.32 12.47
N CYS A 40 -9.37 0.17 12.09
CA CYS A 40 -10.11 -1.04 11.77
C CYS A 40 -10.93 -1.55 12.98
N LEU A 41 -10.37 -1.54 14.19
CA LEU A 41 -11.06 -1.98 15.41
C LEU A 41 -12.19 -1.04 15.83
N HIS A 42 -12.09 0.25 15.50
CA HIS A 42 -13.09 1.25 15.83
C HIS A 42 -14.04 1.58 14.68
N ALA A 43 -13.90 0.91 13.53
CA ALA A 43 -14.81 1.08 12.41
C ALA A 43 -16.20 0.51 12.75
N GLU A 44 -17.25 1.21 12.31
CA GLU A 44 -18.64 0.79 12.56
C GLU A 44 -18.98 -0.54 11.86
N ASN A 45 -18.33 -0.82 10.73
CA ASN A 45 -18.50 -2.03 9.93
C ASN A 45 -17.30 -2.20 8.97
N SER A 46 -17.25 -3.34 8.26
CA SER A 46 -16.19 -3.65 7.30
C SER A 46 -16.05 -2.61 6.18
N ALA A 47 -17.15 -2.11 5.62
CA ALA A 47 -17.09 -1.12 4.55
C ALA A 47 -16.46 0.21 5.04
N ALA A 48 -16.74 0.63 6.27
CA ALA A 48 -16.11 1.78 6.89
C ALA A 48 -14.60 1.56 7.12
N ALA A 49 -14.20 0.35 7.56
CA ALA A 49 -12.79 -0.01 7.70
C ALA A 49 -12.07 0.01 6.34
N GLU A 50 -12.64 -0.64 5.33
CA GLU A 50 -12.09 -0.68 3.96
C GLU A 50 -11.94 0.72 3.37
N GLY A 51 -12.99 1.55 3.47
CA GLY A 51 -12.96 2.93 3.00
C GLY A 51 -11.85 3.74 3.67
N ALA A 52 -11.76 3.70 5.00
CA ALA A 52 -10.73 4.43 5.75
C ALA A 52 -9.31 3.99 5.37
N ILE A 53 -9.08 2.69 5.17
CA ILE A 53 -7.78 2.16 4.76
C ILE A 53 -7.44 2.62 3.35
N LEU A 54 -8.38 2.49 2.41
CA LEU A 54 -8.18 2.92 1.02
C LEU A 54 -7.88 4.42 0.92
N ASP A 55 -8.61 5.25 1.67
CA ASP A 55 -8.41 6.69 1.69
C ASP A 55 -7.00 7.04 2.19
N ILE A 56 -6.57 6.45 3.32
CA ILE A 56 -5.26 6.72 3.91
C ILE A 56 -4.12 6.30 2.96
N LEU A 57 -4.22 5.12 2.36
CA LEU A 57 -3.20 4.63 1.44
C LEU A 57 -3.17 5.46 0.14
N ALA A 58 -4.34 5.80 -0.41
CA ALA A 58 -4.42 6.64 -1.60
C ALA A 58 -3.86 8.05 -1.34
N ASP A 59 -4.18 8.66 -0.20
CA ASP A 59 -3.66 9.97 0.20
C ASP A 59 -2.14 9.94 0.33
N ALA A 60 -1.58 8.89 0.93
CA ALA A 60 -0.12 8.73 1.04
C ALA A 60 0.55 8.63 -0.34
N ILE A 61 -0.06 7.89 -1.29
CA ILE A 61 0.42 7.78 -2.67
C ILE A 61 0.34 9.14 -3.38
N VAL A 62 -0.82 9.82 -3.31
CA VAL A 62 -1.05 11.11 -3.98
C VAL A 62 -0.10 12.18 -3.45
N GLN A 63 0.09 12.28 -2.13
CA GLN A 63 1.06 13.21 -1.54
C GLN A 63 2.49 12.94 -2.01
N THR A 64 2.88 11.67 -2.11
CA THR A 64 4.21 11.30 -2.60
C THR A 64 4.36 11.66 -4.08
N ARG A 65 3.31 11.45 -4.89
CA ARG A 65 3.27 11.86 -6.31
C ARG A 65 3.35 13.37 -6.51
N GLN A 66 2.78 14.17 -5.61
CA GLN A 66 2.94 15.63 -5.66
C GLN A 66 4.39 16.06 -5.45
N GLN A 67 5.15 15.32 -4.65
CA GLN A 67 6.58 15.57 -4.41
C GLN A 67 7.48 14.97 -5.49
N HIS A 68 7.01 13.90 -6.13
CA HIS A 68 7.71 13.15 -7.18
C HIS A 68 6.79 12.92 -8.39
N PRO A 69 6.58 13.94 -9.24
CA PRO A 69 5.65 13.87 -10.37
C PRO A 69 5.99 12.79 -11.41
N GLU A 70 7.25 12.34 -11.44
CA GLU A 70 7.75 11.28 -12.31
C GLU A 70 7.47 9.85 -11.79
N LEU A 71 6.71 9.70 -10.70
CA LEU A 71 6.24 8.39 -10.24
C LEU A 71 5.40 7.70 -11.33
N GLN A 72 5.80 6.49 -11.70
CA GLN A 72 5.17 5.70 -12.75
C GLN A 72 4.34 4.52 -12.22
N GLY A 73 4.51 4.14 -10.95
CA GLY A 73 3.78 3.03 -10.35
C GLY A 73 4.02 2.88 -8.85
N VAL A 74 3.23 2.03 -8.23
CA VAL A 74 3.25 1.75 -6.80
C VAL A 74 3.30 0.23 -6.56
N GLY A 75 4.26 -0.21 -5.75
CA GLY A 75 4.28 -1.54 -5.15
C GLY A 75 3.92 -1.47 -3.68
N ILE A 76 3.03 -2.34 -3.22
CA ILE A 76 2.54 -2.36 -1.83
C ILE A 76 2.77 -3.73 -1.24
N ALA A 77 3.56 -3.80 -0.16
CA ALA A 77 3.63 -4.93 0.72
C ALA A 77 2.52 -4.80 1.78
N PHE A 78 1.54 -5.70 1.72
CA PHE A 78 0.34 -5.63 2.55
C PHE A 78 0.18 -6.86 3.44
N PRO A 79 -0.21 -6.70 4.72
CA PRO A 79 -0.34 -7.82 5.64
C PRO A 79 -1.65 -8.55 5.37
N GLY A 80 -1.56 -9.81 4.98
CA GLY A 80 -2.73 -10.64 4.72
C GLY A 80 -2.57 -11.54 3.49
N PHE A 81 -3.63 -12.26 3.18
CA PHE A 81 -3.65 -13.17 2.03
C PHE A 81 -4.03 -12.38 0.77
N ILE A 82 -3.05 -12.17 -0.10
CA ILE A 82 -3.21 -11.46 -1.37
C ILE A 82 -3.26 -12.47 -2.51
N GLN A 83 -4.25 -12.33 -3.40
CA GLN A 83 -4.32 -13.10 -4.65
C GLN A 83 -3.47 -12.44 -5.74
N GLY A 84 -3.12 -13.19 -6.78
CA GLY A 84 -2.25 -12.69 -7.86
C GLY A 84 -2.82 -11.51 -8.67
N ASP A 85 -4.12 -11.20 -8.53
CA ASP A 85 -4.76 -10.02 -9.11
C ASP A 85 -4.74 -8.79 -8.18
N GLY A 86 -4.15 -8.91 -6.98
CA GLY A 86 -4.09 -7.85 -5.97
C GLY A 86 -5.32 -7.79 -5.05
N THR A 87 -6.18 -8.80 -5.06
CA THR A 87 -7.32 -8.92 -4.13
C THR A 87 -6.86 -9.40 -2.75
N LEU A 88 -7.23 -8.67 -1.70
CA LEU A 88 -7.06 -9.06 -0.30
C LEU A 88 -8.22 -9.96 0.14
N LEU A 89 -7.94 -11.22 0.46
CA LEU A 89 -8.96 -12.13 0.98
C LEU A 89 -9.28 -11.86 2.45
N GLN A 90 -8.24 -11.65 3.26
CA GLN A 90 -8.36 -11.30 4.68
C GLN A 90 -7.02 -10.77 5.20
N SER A 91 -7.08 -9.87 6.19
CA SER A 91 -5.90 -9.43 6.94
C SER A 91 -6.04 -9.78 8.43
N PRO A 92 -5.12 -10.58 9.01
CA PRO A 92 -5.14 -10.85 10.44
C PRO A 92 -4.72 -9.63 11.28
N ASN A 93 -3.86 -8.78 10.71
CA ASN A 93 -3.33 -7.60 11.40
C ASN A 93 -4.26 -6.37 11.29
N LEU A 94 -5.12 -6.34 10.28
CA LEU A 94 -6.09 -5.26 10.02
C LEU A 94 -7.52 -5.86 9.99
N PRO A 95 -8.17 -6.01 11.16
CA PRO A 95 -9.46 -6.69 11.25
C PRO A 95 -10.55 -5.96 10.47
N GLY A 96 -11.56 -6.69 10.02
CA GLY A 96 -12.68 -6.12 9.26
C GLY A 96 -12.42 -5.97 7.75
N LEU A 97 -11.18 -6.15 7.28
CA LEU A 97 -10.85 -6.19 5.85
C LEU A 97 -10.99 -7.61 5.30
N GLN A 98 -11.92 -7.82 4.36
CA GLN A 98 -12.15 -9.12 3.72
C GLN A 98 -12.62 -8.95 2.28
N HIS A 99 -12.15 -9.81 1.37
CA HIS A 99 -12.53 -9.82 -0.05
C HIS A 99 -12.48 -8.43 -0.74
N LEU A 100 -11.43 -7.66 -0.43
CA LEU A 100 -11.24 -6.30 -0.94
C LEU A 100 -10.35 -6.32 -2.18
N ALA A 101 -10.83 -5.78 -3.30
CA ALA A 101 -10.06 -5.59 -4.52
C ALA A 101 -9.04 -4.44 -4.39
N LEU A 102 -8.09 -4.58 -3.46
CA LEU A 102 -7.22 -3.52 -2.95
C LEU A 102 -6.40 -2.85 -4.07
N GLY A 103 -5.74 -3.64 -4.93
CA GLY A 103 -4.96 -3.10 -6.04
C GLY A 103 -5.81 -2.28 -7.01
N THR A 104 -6.98 -2.78 -7.39
CA THR A 104 -7.90 -2.08 -8.30
C THR A 104 -8.45 -0.79 -7.67
N ALA A 105 -8.92 -0.85 -6.43
CA ALA A 105 -9.46 0.30 -5.72
C ALA A 105 -8.42 1.42 -5.54
N LEU A 106 -7.17 1.08 -5.23
CA LEU A 106 -6.09 2.06 -5.11
C LEU A 106 -5.69 2.64 -6.45
N ARG A 107 -5.60 1.82 -7.51
CA ARG A 107 -5.32 2.28 -8.87
C ARG A 107 -6.34 3.32 -9.33
N GLU A 108 -7.62 3.08 -9.07
CA GLU A 108 -8.70 4.02 -9.41
C GLU A 108 -8.57 5.35 -8.66
N ARG A 109 -8.17 5.31 -7.38
CA ARG A 109 -8.03 6.50 -6.53
C ARG A 109 -6.78 7.33 -6.83
N CYS A 110 -5.66 6.69 -7.17
CA CYS A 110 -4.37 7.39 -7.35
C CYS A 110 -4.01 7.63 -8.83
N GLY A 111 -4.67 6.93 -9.76
CA GLY A 111 -4.43 7.03 -11.20
C GLY A 111 -3.06 6.50 -11.63
N LEU A 112 -2.44 5.63 -10.83
CA LEU A 112 -1.17 4.96 -11.14
C LEU A 112 -1.37 3.44 -11.13
N PRO A 113 -0.59 2.67 -11.90
CA PRO A 113 -0.49 1.24 -11.72
C PRO A 113 -0.14 0.88 -10.27
N VAL A 114 -0.92 -0.03 -9.67
CA VAL A 114 -0.71 -0.52 -8.30
C VAL A 114 -0.57 -2.03 -8.34
N LEU A 115 0.53 -2.52 -7.77
CA LEU A 115 0.74 -3.94 -7.47
C LEU A 115 0.70 -4.13 -5.97
N VAL A 116 0.00 -5.15 -5.52
CA VAL A 116 -0.11 -5.53 -4.11
C VAL A 116 0.44 -6.93 -3.96
N GLU A 117 1.32 -7.12 -2.99
CA GLU A 117 1.89 -8.42 -2.65
C GLU A 117 1.81 -8.62 -1.12
N ASN A 118 1.78 -9.88 -0.69
CA ASN A 118 1.89 -10.19 0.73
C ASN A 118 3.24 -9.73 1.29
N ASP A 119 3.25 -9.25 2.53
CA ASP A 119 4.43 -8.77 3.24
C ASP A 119 5.60 -9.77 3.29
N ALA A 120 5.35 -11.06 3.52
CA ALA A 120 6.40 -12.08 3.52
C ALA A 120 6.98 -12.33 2.12
N ASN A 121 6.14 -12.37 1.09
CA ASN A 121 6.60 -12.50 -0.30
C ASN A 121 7.41 -11.27 -0.74
N ALA A 122 6.92 -10.07 -0.40
CA ALA A 122 7.61 -8.82 -0.70
C ALA A 122 8.97 -8.73 0.02
N ALA A 123 9.05 -9.17 1.29
CA ALA A 123 10.30 -9.25 2.02
C ALA A 123 11.29 -10.20 1.32
N ALA A 124 10.82 -11.38 0.87
CA ALA A 124 11.66 -12.30 0.11
C ALA A 124 12.18 -11.65 -1.18
N PHE A 125 11.35 -10.93 -1.94
CA PHE A 125 11.80 -10.21 -3.15
C PHE A 125 12.81 -9.10 -2.85
N GLY A 126 12.73 -8.44 -1.70
CA GLY A 126 13.67 -7.38 -1.32
C GLY A 126 15.04 -7.87 -0.85
N GLU A 127 15.19 -9.17 -0.56
CA GLU A 127 16.47 -9.77 -0.16
C GLU A 127 17.31 -10.28 -1.36
N PHE A 128 16.74 -10.34 -2.57
CA PHE A 128 17.42 -10.75 -3.81
C PHE A 128 17.96 -9.57 -4.62
#